data_AF-A0A5N6KT80-F1
#
_entry.id   AF-A0A5N6KT80-F1
#
_cell.length_a   1.000
_cell.length_b   1.000
_cell.length_c   1.000
_cell.angle_alpha   90.00
_cell.angle_beta   90.00
_cell.angle_gamma   90.00
#
_symmetry.space_group_name_H-M   'P 1'
#
loop_
_entity.id
_entity.type
_entity.pdbx_description
1 polymer ?
#
loop_
_entity_poly.entity_id
_entity_poly.type
_entity_poly.pdbx_seq_one_letter_code
_entity_poly.pdbx_strand_id
1 'polypeptide(L)'
;MATLQEKMASYATENHELLGTLANTDHAIPALAQQRAYITDLTAELKRADAKLRKLETKRLEELRDHEKYRDSVMRRFAYKATRKAERFAEKAAKEEREYFAALQAEHQAGEERAALTASKIEAEEAAARLEPEAEQHRAAQKQLDELYERLFAGPTPAFPAEDAAEQTVQRAQEQHDATVQRQTTQRRVCSVLTSAQAALIRSQRAAVEARSASSMDMFGGGLIADMMERSALADTQREAHEAERLVQQARRMDEAVGELPGMEIASGNLMSDVFFDNIFTDMAFHEKIKESQAGLDRAAKVLEEHAQGAKLRLKQADETQKVAEVELVAAREALQKRRAEAFETIGAKA
;
A
#
# COMPACT_ATOMS: atom_id res chain seq x y z
N MET A 1 53.98 8.79 17.57
CA MET A 1 52.66 8.31 17.11
C MET A 1 52.92 7.44 15.89
N ALA A 2 52.30 6.26 15.80
CA ALA A 2 52.47 5.40 14.63
C ALA A 2 51.96 6.12 13.37
N THR A 3 52.71 6.04 12.28
CA THR A 3 52.30 6.60 10.98
C THR A 3 51.09 5.83 10.44
N LEU A 4 50.31 6.44 9.54
CA LEU A 4 49.19 5.77 8.88
C LEU A 4 49.62 4.44 8.23
N GLN A 5 50.82 4.43 7.64
CA GLN A 5 51.39 3.25 6.98
C GLN A 5 51.69 2.10 7.96
N GLU A 6 52.24 2.40 9.13
CA GLU A 6 52.48 1.41 10.19
C GLU A 6 51.17 0.83 10.74
N LYS A 7 50.14 1.66 10.89
CA LYS A 7 48.80 1.19 11.28
C LYS A 7 48.20 0.28 10.22
N MET A 8 48.23 0.68 8.94
CA MET A 8 47.73 -0.16 7.84
C MET A 8 48.46 -1.50 7.77
N ALA A 9 49.79 -1.52 7.95
CA ALA A 9 50.55 -2.76 8.02
C ALA A 9 50.09 -3.67 9.17
N SER A 10 49.78 -3.11 10.35
CA SER A 10 49.29 -3.88 11.50
C SER A 10 47.89 -4.49 11.30
N TYR A 11 47.08 -3.93 10.39
CA TYR A 11 45.72 -4.39 10.10
C TYR A 11 45.58 -5.14 8.76
N ALA A 12 46.68 -5.38 8.04
CA ALA A 12 46.64 -5.96 6.71
C ALA A 12 46.02 -7.37 6.69
N THR A 13 46.34 -8.21 7.67
CA THR A 13 45.78 -9.56 7.81
C THR A 13 44.28 -9.52 8.08
N GLU A 14 43.83 -8.69 9.03
CA GLU A 14 42.41 -8.52 9.36
C GLU A 14 41.61 -8.02 8.14
N ASN A 15 42.15 -7.03 7.41
CA ASN A 15 41.55 -6.54 6.16
C ASN A 15 41.39 -7.65 5.11
N HIS A 16 42.40 -8.52 4.95
CA HIS A 16 42.34 -9.63 3.98
C HIS A 16 41.31 -10.69 4.39
N GLU A 17 41.24 -11.04 5.68
CA GLU A 17 40.26 -12.00 6.21
C GLU A 17 38.82 -11.50 6.06
N LEU A 18 38.58 -10.20 6.32
CA LEU A 18 37.28 -9.56 6.15
C LEU A 18 36.85 -9.54 4.68
N LEU A 19 37.74 -9.14 3.76
CA LEU A 19 37.45 -9.17 2.32
C LEU A 19 37.19 -10.60 1.80
N GLY A 20 37.95 -11.59 2.29
CA GLY A 20 37.70 -12.99 1.97
C GLY A 20 36.33 -13.49 2.47
N THR A 21 35.94 -13.08 3.67
CA THR A 21 34.60 -13.40 4.22
C THR A 21 33.48 -12.76 3.40
N LEU A 22 33.64 -11.50 3.01
CA LEU A 22 32.68 -10.80 2.15
C LEU A 22 32.54 -11.50 0.79
N ALA A 23 33.65 -11.84 0.13
CA ALA A 23 33.63 -12.53 -1.16
C ALA A 23 32.92 -13.90 -1.10
N ASN A 24 33.14 -14.66 -0.03
CA ASN A 24 32.50 -15.96 0.15
C ASN A 24 30.99 -15.87 0.44
N THR A 25 30.53 -14.76 1.02
CA THR A 25 29.14 -14.56 1.46
C THR A 25 28.34 -13.59 0.60
N ASP A 26 28.92 -13.05 -0.48
CA ASP A 26 28.34 -12.02 -1.35
C ASP A 26 26.95 -12.39 -1.90
N HIS A 27 26.76 -13.67 -2.21
CA HIS A 27 25.50 -14.21 -2.73
C HIS A 27 24.35 -14.28 -1.71
N ALA A 28 24.66 -14.26 -0.40
CA ALA A 28 23.68 -14.57 0.65
C ALA A 28 22.62 -13.48 0.82
N ILE A 29 23.02 -12.20 0.77
CA ILE A 29 22.09 -11.06 0.93
C ILE A 29 21.07 -10.98 -0.23
N PRO A 30 21.45 -10.96 -1.51
CA PRO A 30 20.49 -10.90 -2.61
C PRO A 30 19.61 -12.16 -2.67
N ALA A 31 20.16 -13.35 -2.42
CA ALA A 31 19.39 -14.58 -2.36
C ALA A 31 18.33 -14.55 -1.23
N LEU A 32 18.70 -14.06 -0.05
CA LEU A 32 17.77 -13.90 1.08
C LEU A 32 16.65 -12.90 0.75
N ALA A 33 16.99 -11.79 0.09
CA ALA A 33 16.00 -10.79 -0.34
C ALA A 33 15.00 -11.37 -1.35
N GLN A 34 15.49 -12.11 -2.34
CA GLN A 34 14.65 -12.82 -3.31
C GLN A 34 13.71 -13.81 -2.61
N GLN A 35 14.22 -14.56 -1.64
CA GLN A 35 13.42 -15.55 -0.93
C GLN A 35 12.33 -14.92 -0.06
N ARG A 36 12.62 -13.80 0.60
CA ARG A 36 11.63 -13.03 1.36
C ARG A 36 10.53 -12.44 0.47
N ALA A 37 10.89 -11.98 -0.73
CA ALA A 37 9.90 -11.54 -1.72
C ALA A 37 8.98 -12.70 -2.13
N TYR A 38 9.55 -13.87 -2.44
CA TYR A 38 8.76 -15.06 -2.80
C TYR A 38 7.83 -15.52 -1.66
N ILE A 39 8.29 -15.51 -0.41
CA ILE A 39 7.45 -15.81 0.77
C ILE A 39 6.28 -14.81 0.88
N THR A 40 6.52 -13.53 0.59
CA THR A 40 5.49 -12.49 0.62
C THR A 40 4.42 -12.76 -0.44
N ASP A 41 4.83 -13.12 -1.66
CA ASP A 41 3.91 -13.46 -2.75
C ASP A 41 3.10 -14.72 -2.43
N LEU A 42 3.75 -15.79 -1.96
CA LEU A 42 3.08 -17.02 -1.52
C LEU A 42 2.07 -16.76 -0.38
N THR A 43 2.39 -15.84 0.53
CA THR A 43 1.47 -15.45 1.61
C THR A 43 0.23 -14.73 1.08
N ALA A 44 0.41 -13.87 0.07
CA ALA A 44 -0.72 -13.20 -0.60
C ALA A 44 -1.58 -14.20 -1.39
N GLU A 45 -0.96 -15.17 -2.06
CA GLU A 45 -1.66 -16.25 -2.77
C GLU A 45 -2.42 -17.17 -1.82
N LEU A 46 -1.81 -17.59 -0.71
CA LEU A 46 -2.47 -18.37 0.33
C LEU A 46 -3.71 -17.65 0.88
N LYS A 47 -3.63 -16.34 1.12
CA LYS A 47 -4.79 -15.56 1.58
C LYS A 47 -5.94 -15.57 0.57
N ARG A 48 -5.63 -15.53 -0.74
CA ARG A 48 -6.65 -15.64 -1.81
C ARG A 48 -7.22 -17.05 -1.89
N ALA A 49 -6.36 -18.07 -1.79
CA ALA A 49 -6.76 -19.47 -1.77
C ALA A 49 -7.66 -19.79 -0.57
N ASP A 50 -7.32 -19.30 0.63
CA ASP A 50 -8.15 -19.42 1.83
C ASP A 50 -9.53 -18.77 1.66
N ALA A 51 -9.58 -17.58 1.07
CA ALA A 51 -10.85 -16.90 0.79
C ALA A 51 -11.70 -17.64 -0.25
N LYS A 52 -11.07 -18.21 -1.30
CA LYS A 52 -11.72 -19.06 -2.30
C LYS A 52 -12.27 -20.33 -1.66
N LEU A 53 -11.48 -21.00 -0.84
CA LEU A 53 -11.85 -22.24 -0.15
C LEU A 53 -13.05 -22.02 0.78
N ARG A 54 -13.06 -20.96 1.58
CA ARG A 54 -14.22 -20.61 2.44
C ARG A 54 -15.52 -20.39 1.64
N LYS A 55 -15.42 -19.75 0.47
CA LYS A 55 -16.58 -19.55 -0.42
C LYS A 55 -17.08 -20.88 -0.98
N LEU A 56 -16.17 -21.75 -1.40
CA LEU A 56 -16.50 -23.08 -1.91
C LEU A 56 -17.10 -23.98 -0.83
N GLU A 57 -16.57 -23.95 0.39
CA GLU A 57 -17.11 -24.67 1.54
C GLU A 57 -18.55 -24.22 1.86
N THR A 58 -18.79 -22.90 1.85
CA THR A 58 -20.13 -22.34 2.04
C THR A 58 -21.08 -22.84 0.95
N LYS A 59 -20.65 -22.80 -0.31
CA LYS A 59 -21.43 -23.31 -1.44
C LYS A 59 -21.70 -24.80 -1.30
N ARG A 60 -20.70 -25.63 -0.99
CA ARG A 60 -20.90 -27.08 -0.79
C ARG A 60 -21.93 -27.36 0.29
N LEU A 61 -21.91 -26.62 1.40
CA LEU A 61 -22.90 -26.79 2.48
C LEU A 61 -24.33 -26.40 2.02
N GLU A 62 -24.47 -25.38 1.18
CA GLU A 62 -25.76 -25.03 0.56
C GLU A 62 -26.27 -26.13 -0.37
N GLU A 63 -25.42 -26.60 -1.29
CA GLU A 63 -25.75 -27.67 -2.26
C GLU A 63 -26.04 -29.00 -1.55
N LEU A 64 -25.31 -29.32 -0.47
CA LEU A 64 -25.56 -30.51 0.36
C LEU A 64 -26.94 -30.47 0.98
N ARG A 65 -27.32 -29.32 1.55
CA ARG A 65 -28.63 -29.13 2.18
C ARG A 65 -29.76 -29.27 1.15
N ASP A 66 -29.56 -28.75 -0.06
CA ASP A 66 -30.58 -28.84 -1.10
C ASP A 66 -30.67 -30.26 -1.68
N HIS A 67 -29.54 -30.94 -1.89
CA HIS A 67 -29.49 -32.37 -2.20
C HIS A 67 -30.23 -33.22 -1.16
N GLU A 68 -29.97 -33.03 0.14
CA GLU A 68 -30.64 -33.77 1.23
C GLU A 68 -32.16 -33.51 1.25
N LYS A 69 -32.61 -32.27 1.04
CA LYS A 69 -34.04 -31.93 0.96
C LYS A 69 -34.76 -32.67 -0.17
N TYR A 70 -34.09 -32.91 -1.30
CA TYR A 70 -34.69 -33.65 -2.42
C TYR A 70 -34.54 -35.17 -2.27
N ARG A 71 -33.46 -35.66 -1.65
CA ARG A 71 -33.26 -37.07 -1.37
C ARG A 71 -34.26 -37.61 -0.33
N ASP A 72 -34.45 -36.88 0.77
CA ASP A 72 -35.12 -37.40 1.97
C ASP A 72 -36.59 -36.97 2.12
N SER A 73 -37.09 -36.06 1.28
CA SER A 73 -38.47 -35.57 1.42
C SER A 73 -39.50 -36.53 0.82
N VAL A 74 -40.07 -37.38 1.68
CA VAL A 74 -41.16 -38.32 1.35
C VAL A 74 -42.43 -37.60 0.87
N MET A 75 -42.79 -36.48 1.49
CA MET A 75 -43.95 -35.65 1.09
C MET A 75 -43.80 -35.04 -0.31
N ARG A 76 -42.60 -34.56 -0.64
CA ARG A 76 -42.30 -34.00 -1.97
C ARG A 76 -42.36 -35.10 -3.04
N ARG A 77 -41.80 -36.27 -2.75
CA ARG A 77 -41.87 -37.46 -3.62
C ARG A 77 -43.32 -37.90 -3.86
N PHE A 78 -44.18 -37.87 -2.83
CA PHE A 78 -45.60 -38.18 -2.95
C PHE A 78 -46.39 -37.14 -3.77
N ALA A 79 -46.16 -35.84 -3.56
CA ALA A 79 -46.85 -34.76 -4.29
C ALA A 79 -46.54 -34.78 -5.80
N TYR A 80 -45.28 -35.03 -6.18
CA TYR A 80 -44.89 -35.18 -7.58
C TYR A 80 -45.42 -36.46 -8.23
N LYS A 81 -45.60 -37.53 -7.44
CA LYS A 81 -46.23 -38.78 -7.90
C LYS A 81 -47.74 -38.64 -8.10
N ALA A 82 -48.43 -37.94 -7.19
CA ALA A 82 -49.87 -37.68 -7.27
C ALA A 82 -50.25 -36.78 -8.47
N THR A 83 -49.34 -35.92 -8.91
CA THR A 83 -49.54 -35.00 -10.06
C THR A 83 -49.03 -35.56 -11.40
N ARG A 84 -48.64 -36.84 -11.48
CA ARG A 84 -48.01 -37.49 -12.65
C ARG A 84 -46.73 -36.80 -13.17
N LYS A 85 -46.01 -36.05 -12.32
CA LYS A 85 -44.76 -35.32 -12.66
C LYS A 85 -43.51 -35.98 -12.06
N ALA A 86 -43.51 -37.30 -11.90
CA ALA A 86 -42.42 -38.05 -11.26
C ALA A 86 -41.07 -37.87 -11.98
N GLU A 87 -41.06 -37.80 -13.32
CA GLU A 87 -39.85 -37.55 -14.11
C GLU A 87 -39.19 -36.20 -13.78
N ARG A 88 -39.98 -35.13 -13.59
CA ARG A 88 -39.45 -33.82 -13.21
C ARG A 88 -38.84 -33.79 -11.80
N PHE A 89 -39.31 -34.67 -10.91
CA PHE A 89 -38.69 -34.83 -9.59
C PHE A 89 -37.34 -35.54 -9.69
N ALA A 90 -37.27 -36.62 -10.48
CA ALA A 90 -36.02 -37.33 -10.75
C ALA A 90 -34.97 -36.44 -11.43
N GLU A 91 -35.38 -35.64 -12.42
CA GLU A 91 -34.52 -34.67 -13.11
C GLU A 91 -33.95 -33.63 -12.15
N LYS A 92 -34.79 -33.07 -11.26
CA LYS A 92 -34.33 -32.13 -10.22
C LYS A 92 -33.40 -32.79 -9.21
N ALA A 93 -33.73 -33.97 -8.70
CA ALA A 93 -32.86 -34.68 -7.75
C ALA A 93 -31.48 -35.00 -8.36
N ALA A 94 -31.44 -35.42 -9.63
CA ALA A 94 -30.20 -35.67 -10.37
C ALA A 94 -29.41 -34.39 -10.63
N LYS A 95 -30.09 -33.25 -10.82
CA LYS A 95 -29.44 -31.94 -10.96
C LYS A 95 -28.74 -31.52 -9.66
N GLU A 96 -29.46 -31.58 -8.54
CA GLU A 96 -28.94 -31.21 -7.21
C GLU A 96 -27.77 -32.11 -6.79
N GLU A 97 -27.83 -33.41 -7.11
CA GLU A 97 -26.72 -34.34 -6.92
C GLU A 97 -25.46 -33.94 -7.73
N ARG A 98 -25.64 -33.56 -9.01
CA ARG A 98 -24.52 -33.06 -9.83
C ARG A 98 -23.94 -31.75 -9.30
N GLU A 99 -24.79 -30.83 -8.87
CA GLU A 99 -24.37 -29.53 -8.31
C GLU A 99 -23.57 -29.73 -7.00
N TYR A 100 -24.02 -30.64 -6.13
CA TYR A 100 -23.27 -31.04 -4.93
C TYR A 100 -21.91 -31.67 -5.25
N PHE A 101 -21.85 -32.65 -6.16
CA PHE A 101 -20.58 -33.30 -6.53
C PHE A 101 -19.61 -32.31 -7.20
N ALA A 102 -20.11 -31.39 -8.02
CA ALA A 102 -19.29 -30.34 -8.61
C ALA A 102 -18.73 -29.38 -7.54
N ALA A 103 -19.54 -29.01 -6.55
CA ALA A 103 -19.08 -28.19 -5.43
C ALA A 103 -18.03 -28.92 -4.57
N LEU A 104 -18.24 -30.21 -4.29
CA LEU A 104 -17.29 -31.05 -3.55
C LEU A 104 -15.96 -31.19 -4.29
N GLN A 105 -15.99 -31.43 -5.60
CA GLN A 105 -14.77 -31.53 -6.41
C GLN A 105 -14.01 -30.20 -6.46
N ALA A 106 -14.72 -29.08 -6.63
CA ALA A 106 -14.11 -27.76 -6.64
C ALA A 106 -13.47 -27.39 -5.29
N GLU A 107 -14.13 -27.74 -4.17
CA GLU A 107 -13.57 -27.56 -2.83
C GLU A 107 -12.30 -28.42 -2.64
N HIS A 108 -12.34 -29.68 -3.06
CA HIS A 108 -11.19 -30.58 -2.97
C HIS A 108 -9.99 -30.05 -3.77
N GLN A 109 -10.19 -29.64 -5.03
CA GLN A 109 -9.15 -29.05 -5.87
C GLN A 109 -8.57 -27.77 -5.25
N ALA A 110 -9.42 -26.88 -4.72
CA ALA A 110 -8.95 -25.68 -4.02
C ALA A 110 -8.16 -26.01 -2.74
N GLY A 111 -8.50 -27.12 -2.07
CA GLY A 111 -7.78 -27.65 -0.92
C GLY A 111 -6.38 -28.15 -1.29
N GLU A 112 -6.25 -28.88 -2.41
CA GLU A 112 -4.96 -29.33 -2.94
C GLU A 112 -4.08 -28.15 -3.38
N GLU A 113 -4.65 -27.17 -4.09
CA GLU A 113 -3.97 -25.91 -4.46
C GLU A 113 -3.38 -25.21 -3.22
N ARG A 114 -4.20 -25.05 -2.17
CA ARG A 114 -3.77 -24.45 -0.90
C ARG A 114 -2.67 -25.26 -0.22
N ALA A 115 -2.78 -26.59 -0.22
CA ALA A 115 -1.78 -27.48 0.38
C ALA A 115 -0.43 -27.36 -0.35
N ALA A 116 -0.44 -27.32 -1.68
CA ALA A 116 0.76 -27.11 -2.48
C ALA A 116 1.41 -25.75 -2.18
N LEU A 117 0.63 -24.66 -2.15
CA LEU A 117 1.14 -23.33 -1.77
C LEU A 117 1.73 -23.30 -0.36
N THR A 118 1.12 -24.04 0.58
CA THR A 118 1.63 -24.15 1.96
C THR A 118 2.97 -24.87 2.00
N ALA A 119 3.11 -25.99 1.26
CA ALA A 119 4.36 -26.72 1.16
C ALA A 119 5.47 -25.84 0.55
N SER A 120 5.19 -25.16 -0.56
CA SER A 120 6.14 -24.23 -1.19
C SER A 120 6.54 -23.08 -0.26
N LYS A 121 5.62 -22.58 0.58
CA LYS A 121 5.95 -21.54 1.57
C LYS A 121 6.89 -22.08 2.65
N ILE A 122 6.66 -23.29 3.16
CA ILE A 122 7.52 -23.92 4.17
C ILE A 122 8.93 -24.13 3.60
N GLU A 123 9.04 -24.71 2.41
CA GLU A 123 10.33 -24.86 1.71
C GLU A 123 11.01 -23.51 1.53
N ALA A 124 10.23 -22.47 1.22
CA ALA A 124 10.77 -21.16 1.02
C ALA A 124 11.34 -20.54 2.31
N GLU A 125 10.60 -20.69 3.42
CA GLU A 125 11.02 -20.27 4.76
C GLU A 125 12.28 -21.02 5.23
N GLU A 126 12.37 -22.32 4.98
CA GLU A 126 13.57 -23.11 5.29
C GLU A 126 14.79 -22.65 4.50
N ALA A 127 14.63 -22.33 3.22
CA ALA A 127 15.74 -21.80 2.42
C ALA A 127 16.18 -20.40 2.90
N ALA A 128 15.24 -19.54 3.29
CA ALA A 128 15.55 -18.25 3.90
C ALA A 128 16.32 -18.43 5.22
N ALA A 129 15.89 -19.36 6.07
CA ALA A 129 16.56 -19.66 7.33
C ALA A 129 18.00 -20.18 7.14
N ARG A 130 18.28 -20.88 6.04
CA ARG A 130 19.65 -21.30 5.68
C ARG A 130 20.54 -20.14 5.22
N LEU A 131 19.97 -19.14 4.55
CA LEU A 131 20.69 -17.96 4.03
C LEU A 131 20.89 -16.86 5.09
N GLU A 132 20.02 -16.81 6.11
CA GLU A 132 20.09 -15.84 7.20
C GLU A 132 21.47 -15.77 7.90
N PRO A 133 22.09 -16.89 8.36
CA PRO A 133 23.39 -16.83 9.03
C PRO A 133 24.52 -16.34 8.12
N GLU A 134 24.52 -16.72 6.84
CA GLU A 134 25.53 -16.24 5.88
C GLU A 134 25.36 -14.74 5.60
N ALA A 135 24.11 -14.27 5.50
CA ALA A 135 23.81 -12.85 5.37
C ALA A 135 24.18 -12.05 6.63
N GLU A 136 24.01 -12.62 7.82
CA GLU A 136 24.48 -12.02 9.08
C GLU A 136 26.00 -11.96 9.13
N GLN A 137 26.70 -13.03 8.74
CA GLN A 137 28.15 -13.06 8.64
C GLN A 137 28.67 -12.00 7.65
N HIS A 138 28.04 -11.87 6.48
CA HIS A 138 28.37 -10.83 5.51
C HIS A 138 28.21 -9.43 6.11
N ARG A 139 27.07 -9.14 6.75
CA ARG A 139 26.82 -7.84 7.40
C ARG A 139 27.80 -7.55 8.52
N ALA A 140 28.16 -8.56 9.31
CA ALA A 140 29.12 -8.43 10.40
C ALA A 140 30.52 -8.11 9.86
N ALA A 141 30.97 -8.84 8.84
CA ALA A 141 32.25 -8.58 8.17
C ALA A 141 32.29 -7.18 7.52
N GLN A 142 31.19 -6.77 6.86
CA GLN A 142 31.09 -5.44 6.27
C GLN A 142 31.21 -4.36 7.35
N LYS A 143 30.49 -4.52 8.47
CA LYS A 143 30.56 -3.57 9.58
C LYS A 143 31.96 -3.48 10.18
N GLN A 144 32.63 -4.62 10.38
CA GLN A 144 34.01 -4.64 10.88
C GLN A 144 34.98 -3.96 9.91
N LEU A 145 34.79 -4.16 8.61
CA LEU A 145 35.59 -3.51 7.57
C LEU A 145 35.36 -1.99 7.54
N ASP A 146 34.12 -1.56 7.66
CA ASP A 146 33.76 -0.14 7.73
C ASP A 146 34.38 0.52 8.98
N GLU A 147 34.28 -0.13 10.15
CA GLU A 147 34.90 0.34 11.40
C GLU A 147 36.43 0.40 11.30
N LEU A 148 37.05 -0.59 10.65
CA LEU A 148 38.49 -0.61 10.39
C LEU A 148 38.90 0.58 9.53
N TYR A 149 38.18 0.81 8.43
CA TYR A 149 38.48 1.89 7.51
C TYR A 149 38.19 3.27 8.11
N GLU A 150 37.12 3.45 8.88
CA GLU A 150 36.93 4.70 9.61
C GLU A 150 38.09 4.98 10.57
N ARG A 151 38.59 3.98 11.30
CA ARG A 151 39.73 4.21 12.22
C ARG A 151 41.03 4.59 11.50
N LEU A 152 41.21 4.13 10.26
CA LEU A 152 42.43 4.35 9.47
C LEU A 152 42.36 5.63 8.64
N PHE A 153 41.23 5.88 8.01
CA PHE A 153 41.02 6.97 7.04
C PHE A 153 40.17 8.11 7.62
N ALA A 154 39.88 8.14 8.93
CA ALA A 154 39.19 9.28 9.53
C ALA A 154 40.03 10.57 9.40
N GLY A 155 39.57 11.45 8.51
CA GLY A 155 40.19 12.73 8.23
C GLY A 155 41.18 12.67 7.07
N PRO A 156 41.79 13.80 6.69
CA PRO A 156 42.61 13.88 5.49
C PRO A 156 43.76 12.88 5.57
N THR A 157 43.97 12.14 4.48
CA THR A 157 45.08 11.23 4.29
C THR A 157 46.01 11.75 3.19
N PRO A 158 46.91 12.71 3.48
CA PRO A 158 47.76 13.34 2.44
C PRO A 158 48.64 12.37 1.64
N ALA A 159 48.91 11.18 2.20
CA ALA A 159 49.64 10.11 1.52
C ALA A 159 48.82 9.37 0.45
N PHE A 160 47.49 9.49 0.49
CA PHE A 160 46.51 8.83 -0.37
C PHE A 160 45.45 9.81 -0.91
N PRO A 161 45.85 10.84 -1.68
CA PRO A 161 44.90 11.87 -2.17
C PRO A 161 43.78 11.33 -3.07
N ALA A 162 43.98 10.17 -3.70
CA ALA A 162 42.94 9.49 -4.47
C ALA A 162 41.86 8.84 -3.60
N GLU A 163 42.20 8.44 -2.37
CA GLU A 163 41.25 7.93 -1.37
C GLU A 163 40.42 9.10 -0.81
N ASP A 164 41.07 10.20 -0.40
CA ASP A 164 40.39 11.43 0.04
C ASP A 164 39.37 11.95 -1.01
N ALA A 165 39.73 11.91 -2.30
CA ALA A 165 38.83 12.32 -3.39
C ALA A 165 37.64 11.35 -3.56
N ALA A 166 37.84 10.06 -3.35
CA ALA A 166 36.78 9.06 -3.39
C ALA A 166 35.85 9.20 -2.17
N GLU A 167 36.39 9.50 -0.99
CA GLU A 167 35.61 9.75 0.22
C GLU A 167 34.68 10.96 0.03
N GLN A 168 35.21 12.07 -0.51
CA GLN A 168 34.38 13.24 -0.85
C GLN A 168 33.28 12.91 -1.87
N THR A 169 33.56 12.00 -2.80
CA THR A 169 32.57 11.56 -3.80
C THR A 169 31.44 10.77 -3.12
N VAL A 170 31.77 9.86 -2.19
CA VAL A 170 30.76 9.14 -1.38
C VAL A 170 29.95 10.10 -0.52
N GLN A 171 30.59 11.07 0.15
CA GLN A 171 29.88 12.06 0.97
C GLN A 171 28.85 12.85 0.13
N ARG A 172 29.25 13.34 -1.06
CA ARG A 172 28.32 14.04 -1.97
C ARG A 172 27.19 13.13 -2.46
N ALA A 173 27.50 11.89 -2.85
CA ALA A 173 26.49 10.92 -3.29
C ALA A 173 25.51 10.58 -2.15
N GLN A 174 25.99 10.49 -0.91
CA GLN A 174 25.16 10.26 0.27
C GLN A 174 24.22 11.44 0.54
N GLU A 175 24.73 12.67 0.51
CA GLU A 175 23.91 13.88 0.66
C GLU A 175 22.81 13.97 -0.41
N GLN A 176 23.14 13.63 -1.66
CA GLN A 176 22.18 13.58 -2.76
C GLN A 176 21.13 12.49 -2.55
N HIS A 177 21.56 11.27 -2.20
CA HIS A 177 20.66 10.17 -1.88
C HIS A 177 19.70 10.55 -0.76
N ASP A 178 20.20 11.10 0.35
CA ASP A 178 19.36 11.48 1.49
C ASP A 178 18.37 12.58 1.11
N ALA A 179 18.77 13.56 0.30
CA ALA A 179 17.86 14.56 -0.23
C ALA A 179 16.74 13.93 -1.10
N THR A 180 17.06 12.95 -1.94
CA THR A 180 16.06 12.23 -2.75
C THR A 180 15.11 11.39 -1.91
N VAL A 181 15.60 10.72 -0.86
CA VAL A 181 14.77 9.95 0.08
C VAL A 181 13.80 10.86 0.85
N GLN A 182 14.27 12.02 1.32
CA GLN A 182 13.40 13.01 1.97
C GLN A 182 12.31 13.52 1.03
N ARG A 183 12.66 13.79 -0.24
CA ARG A 183 11.70 14.20 -1.27
C ARG A 183 10.66 13.12 -1.53
N GLN A 184 11.09 11.87 -1.74
CA GLN A 184 10.20 10.72 -1.95
C GLN A 184 9.25 10.52 -0.78
N THR A 185 9.77 10.58 0.45
CA THR A 185 8.98 10.42 1.68
C THR A 185 7.93 11.51 1.81
N THR A 186 8.29 12.76 1.52
CA THR A 186 7.36 13.90 1.50
C THR A 186 6.26 13.69 0.46
N GLN A 187 6.61 13.32 -0.77
CA GLN A 187 5.64 13.07 -1.85
C GLN A 187 4.69 11.90 -1.55
N ARG A 188 5.19 10.83 -0.91
CA ARG A 188 4.35 9.71 -0.46
C ARG A 188 3.33 10.15 0.59
N ARG A 189 3.75 11.00 1.54
CA ARG A 189 2.83 11.59 2.53
C ARG A 189 1.79 12.50 1.87
N VAL A 190 2.18 13.35 0.93
CA VAL A 190 1.25 14.19 0.16
C VAL A 190 0.18 13.34 -0.54
N CYS A 191 0.58 12.28 -1.24
CA CYS A 191 -0.37 11.36 -1.88
C CYS A 191 -1.35 10.73 -0.89
N SER A 192 -0.88 10.34 0.29
CA SER A 192 -1.72 9.77 1.36
C SER A 192 -2.75 10.77 1.89
N VAL A 193 -2.31 12.01 2.16
CA VAL A 193 -3.19 13.09 2.62
C VAL A 193 -4.24 13.44 1.55
N LEU A 194 -3.84 13.56 0.28
CA LEU A 194 -4.77 13.83 -0.82
C LEU A 194 -5.78 12.69 -1.03
N THR A 195 -5.35 11.43 -0.86
CA THR A 195 -6.28 10.28 -0.90
C THR A 195 -7.30 10.35 0.24
N SER A 196 -6.88 10.82 1.41
CA SER A 196 -7.76 11.01 2.56
C SER A 196 -8.75 12.17 2.32
N ALA A 197 -8.28 13.25 1.69
CA ALA A 197 -9.13 14.36 1.26
C ALA A 197 -10.18 13.90 0.23
N GLN A 198 -9.80 13.06 -0.73
CA GLN A 198 -10.72 12.48 -1.71
C GLN A 198 -11.80 11.64 -1.02
N ALA A 199 -11.41 10.83 -0.03
CA ALA A 199 -12.36 10.05 0.74
C ALA A 199 -13.34 10.93 1.54
N ALA A 200 -12.87 12.02 2.15
CA ALA A 200 -13.72 13.00 2.84
C ALA A 200 -14.70 13.65 1.86
N LEU A 201 -14.23 14.07 0.69
CA LEU A 201 -15.07 14.71 -0.31
C LEU A 201 -16.13 13.76 -0.89
N ILE A 202 -15.80 12.49 -1.10
CA ILE A 202 -16.77 11.45 -1.48
C ILE A 202 -17.85 11.27 -0.40
N ARG A 203 -17.49 11.31 0.88
CA ARG A 203 -18.48 11.27 1.97
C ARG A 203 -19.36 12.52 1.97
N SER A 204 -18.77 13.70 1.75
CA SER A 204 -19.51 14.96 1.61
C SER A 204 -20.52 14.91 0.45
N GLN A 205 -20.11 14.42 -0.74
CA GLN A 205 -21.01 14.24 -1.89
C GLN A 205 -22.17 13.28 -1.58
N ARG A 206 -21.91 12.17 -0.88
CA ARG A 206 -22.97 11.22 -0.47
C ARG A 206 -23.97 11.87 0.48
N ALA A 207 -23.48 12.57 1.50
CA ALA A 207 -24.32 13.31 2.43
C ALA A 207 -25.14 14.40 1.70
N ALA A 208 -24.56 15.07 0.71
CA ALA A 208 -25.27 16.07 -0.10
C ALA A 208 -26.38 15.44 -0.97
N VAL A 209 -26.19 14.21 -1.45
CA VAL A 209 -27.23 13.44 -2.16
C VAL A 209 -28.37 13.05 -1.21
N GLU A 210 -28.04 12.64 0.01
CA GLU A 210 -29.03 12.35 1.06
C GLU A 210 -29.83 13.60 1.43
N ALA A 211 -29.16 14.74 1.61
CA ALA A 211 -29.81 16.04 1.86
C ALA A 211 -30.77 16.42 0.74
N ARG A 212 -30.36 16.25 -0.53
CA ARG A 212 -31.23 16.50 -1.68
C ARG A 212 -32.43 15.57 -1.73
N SER A 213 -32.24 14.29 -1.38
CA SER A 213 -33.33 13.31 -1.32
C SER A 213 -34.33 13.68 -0.22
N ALA A 214 -33.83 14.04 0.97
CA ALA A 214 -34.66 14.51 2.09
C ALA A 214 -35.43 15.78 1.72
N SER A 215 -34.75 16.77 1.13
CA SER A 215 -35.35 18.01 0.60
C SER A 215 -36.43 17.73 -0.46
N SER A 216 -36.20 16.75 -1.34
CA SER A 216 -37.20 16.35 -2.34
C SER A 216 -38.44 15.74 -1.67
N MET A 217 -38.26 14.94 -0.62
CA MET A 217 -39.38 14.38 0.15
C MET A 217 -40.14 15.48 0.91
N ASP A 218 -39.43 16.48 1.44
CA ASP A 218 -40.02 17.60 2.15
C ASP A 218 -40.93 18.46 1.24
N MET A 219 -40.47 18.78 0.02
CA MET A 219 -41.26 19.48 -1.01
C MET A 219 -42.61 18.80 -1.36
N PHE A 220 -42.78 17.51 -1.07
CA PHE A 220 -44.03 16.76 -1.29
C PHE A 220 -44.79 16.46 0.02
N GLY A 221 -44.53 17.21 1.10
CA GLY A 221 -45.22 17.08 2.38
C GLY A 221 -44.57 16.09 3.34
N GLY A 222 -43.24 15.96 3.30
CA GLY A 222 -42.45 15.04 4.14
C GLY A 222 -42.46 15.37 5.64
N GLY A 223 -42.72 16.63 6.01
CA GLY A 223 -42.91 17.06 7.40
C GLY A 223 -41.64 16.99 8.25
N LEU A 224 -41.80 17.15 9.58
CA LEU A 224 -40.69 17.32 10.55
C LEU A 224 -39.56 16.28 10.49
N ILE A 225 -39.83 15.07 9.99
CA ILE A 225 -38.81 14.01 9.87
C ILE A 225 -37.90 14.27 8.67
N ALA A 226 -38.45 14.72 7.53
CA ALA A 226 -37.67 15.06 6.35
C ALA A 226 -36.73 16.25 6.63
N ASP A 227 -37.24 17.28 7.30
CA ASP A 227 -36.46 18.42 7.81
C ASP A 227 -35.26 18.02 8.67
N MET A 228 -35.47 17.11 9.63
CA MET A 228 -34.40 16.65 10.52
C MET A 228 -33.34 15.86 9.76
N MET A 229 -33.75 14.99 8.83
CA MET A 229 -32.83 14.23 7.99
C MET A 229 -32.01 15.15 7.08
N GLU A 230 -32.65 16.14 6.46
CA GLU A 230 -32.01 17.13 5.60
C GLU A 230 -30.95 17.94 6.37
N ARG A 231 -31.30 18.46 7.55
CA ARG A 231 -30.36 19.20 8.40
C ARG A 231 -29.17 18.36 8.84
N SER A 232 -29.41 17.10 9.24
CA SER A 232 -28.34 16.18 9.61
C SER A 232 -27.40 15.93 8.42
N ALA A 233 -27.96 15.64 7.25
CA ALA A 233 -27.20 15.39 6.03
C ALA A 233 -26.42 16.62 5.55
N LEU A 234 -26.96 17.84 5.69
CA LEU A 234 -26.24 19.08 5.39
C LEU A 234 -25.11 19.36 6.38
N ALA A 235 -25.32 19.11 7.68
CA ALA A 235 -24.27 19.22 8.68
C ALA A 235 -23.12 18.24 8.41
N ASP A 236 -23.44 16.99 8.03
CA ASP A 236 -22.46 16.01 7.61
C ASP A 236 -21.74 16.44 6.33
N THR A 237 -22.47 16.97 5.34
CA THR A 237 -21.90 17.52 4.11
C THR A 237 -20.85 18.59 4.42
N GLN A 238 -21.20 19.56 5.27
CA GLN A 238 -20.33 20.66 5.65
C GLN A 238 -19.10 20.18 6.44
N ARG A 239 -19.28 19.27 7.40
CA ARG A 239 -18.17 18.71 8.17
C ARG A 239 -17.14 18.02 7.28
N GLU A 240 -17.61 17.16 6.38
CA GLU A 240 -16.73 16.40 5.50
C GLU A 240 -16.07 17.30 4.43
N ALA A 241 -16.75 18.33 3.95
CA ALA A 241 -16.18 19.34 3.05
C ALA A 241 -15.03 20.11 3.72
N HIS A 242 -15.23 20.59 4.94
CA HIS A 242 -14.17 21.27 5.70
C HIS A 242 -12.99 20.35 6.03
N GLU A 243 -13.24 19.07 6.30
CA GLU A 243 -12.16 18.10 6.48
C GLU A 243 -11.34 17.92 5.20
N ALA A 244 -11.99 17.86 4.03
CA ALA A 244 -11.29 17.82 2.75
C ALA A 244 -10.43 19.09 2.54
N GLU A 245 -10.96 20.29 2.82
CA GLU A 245 -10.20 21.56 2.74
C GLU A 245 -8.98 21.55 3.66
N ARG A 246 -9.16 21.14 4.92
CA ARG A 246 -8.08 21.07 5.91
C ARG A 246 -6.97 20.12 5.46
N LEU A 247 -7.34 18.95 4.91
CA LEU A 247 -6.38 17.98 4.39
C LEU A 247 -5.65 18.51 3.16
N VAL A 248 -6.32 19.22 2.25
CA VAL A 248 -5.64 19.86 1.11
C VAL A 248 -4.70 20.96 1.55
N GLN A 249 -5.10 21.79 2.52
CA GLN A 249 -4.20 22.80 3.12
C GLN A 249 -2.98 22.15 3.78
N GLN A 250 -3.15 21.02 4.45
CA GLN A 250 -2.04 20.24 5.00
C GLN A 250 -1.11 19.75 3.89
N ALA A 251 -1.65 19.18 2.81
CA ALA A 251 -0.86 18.72 1.67
C ALA A 251 -0.08 19.87 1.02
N ARG A 252 -0.70 21.05 0.89
CA ARG A 252 -0.07 22.26 0.34
C ARG A 252 1.11 22.78 1.18
N ARG A 253 1.03 22.68 2.51
CA ARG A 253 2.17 23.02 3.39
C ARG A 253 3.37 22.09 3.20
N MET A 254 3.15 20.89 2.66
CA MET A 254 4.20 19.91 2.39
C MET A 254 4.73 20.01 0.95
N ASP A 255 3.88 20.41 0.00
CA ASP A 255 4.21 20.57 -1.41
C ASP A 255 3.41 21.73 -2.00
N GLU A 256 4.09 22.84 -2.30
CA GLU A 256 3.50 24.06 -2.86
C GLU A 256 2.86 23.84 -4.24
N ALA A 257 3.21 22.76 -4.94
CA ALA A 257 2.59 22.40 -6.21
C ALA A 257 1.18 21.79 -6.05
N VAL A 258 0.68 21.62 -4.82
CA VAL A 258 -0.73 21.34 -4.54
C VAL A 258 -1.48 22.68 -4.46
N GLY A 259 -2.46 22.85 -5.36
CA GLY A 259 -3.29 24.05 -5.42
C GLY A 259 -4.36 24.10 -4.32
N GLU A 260 -5.08 25.21 -4.28
CA GLU A 260 -6.26 25.36 -3.43
C GLU A 260 -7.48 24.72 -4.09
N LEU A 261 -8.42 24.21 -3.27
CA LEU A 261 -9.72 23.79 -3.77
C LEU A 261 -10.58 25.01 -4.12
N PRO A 262 -11.45 24.89 -5.14
CA PRO A 262 -12.49 25.90 -5.37
C PRO A 262 -13.43 25.94 -4.16
N GLY A 263 -14.00 27.13 -3.89
CA GLY A 263 -14.94 27.31 -2.79
C GLY A 263 -16.14 26.36 -2.88
N MET A 264 -16.38 25.62 -1.80
CA MET A 264 -17.52 24.72 -1.64
C MET A 264 -18.54 25.41 -0.74
N GLU A 265 -19.39 26.26 -1.32
CA GLU A 265 -20.49 26.88 -0.58
C GLU A 265 -21.54 25.81 -0.26
N ILE A 266 -21.59 25.36 1.00
CA ILE A 266 -22.57 24.40 1.48
C ILE A 266 -23.77 25.14 2.03
N ALA A 267 -24.97 24.77 1.56
CA ALA A 267 -26.23 25.27 2.09
C ALA A 267 -26.29 25.00 3.61
N SER A 268 -26.36 26.06 4.43
CA SER A 268 -26.47 25.95 5.89
C SER A 268 -27.71 26.71 6.39
N GLY A 269 -28.48 26.07 7.27
CA GLY A 269 -29.77 26.57 7.77
C GLY A 269 -29.70 27.63 8.87
N ASN A 270 -28.62 28.41 8.96
CA ASN A 270 -28.38 29.35 10.07
C ASN A 270 -28.84 30.80 9.80
N LEU A 271 -29.61 31.08 8.75
CA LEU A 271 -30.38 32.32 8.70
C LEU A 271 -31.61 32.17 9.62
N MET A 272 -31.42 32.48 10.90
CA MET A 272 -32.51 32.69 11.84
C MET A 272 -33.47 33.77 11.34
N SER A 273 -34.76 33.50 11.55
CA SER A 273 -35.88 34.44 11.62
C SER A 273 -36.06 35.37 10.42
N ASP A 274 -36.95 35.02 9.50
CA ASP A 274 -38.24 35.71 9.57
C ASP A 274 -39.30 35.02 8.69
N VAL A 275 -40.37 34.61 9.38
CA VAL A 275 -41.74 34.57 8.86
C VAL A 275 -42.12 33.44 7.89
N PHE A 276 -42.77 32.41 8.45
CA PHE A 276 -44.15 32.01 8.12
C PHE A 276 -44.80 32.59 6.83
N PHE A 277 -44.32 32.29 5.62
CA PHE A 277 -45.09 32.45 4.37
C PHE A 277 -44.72 31.39 3.30
N ASP A 278 -45.70 30.51 3.00
CA ASP A 278 -45.89 29.56 1.88
C ASP A 278 -44.84 28.47 1.53
N ASN A 279 -45.10 27.28 2.12
CA ASN A 279 -44.63 25.87 1.97
C ASN A 279 -44.16 25.31 0.59
N ILE A 280 -43.84 26.11 -0.42
CA ILE A 280 -43.35 25.57 -1.72
C ILE A 280 -42.22 26.43 -2.31
N PHE A 281 -42.31 27.77 -2.21
CA PHE A 281 -41.32 28.65 -2.84
C PHE A 281 -40.00 28.70 -2.07
N THR A 282 -40.06 28.67 -0.74
CA THR A 282 -38.88 28.65 0.14
C THR A 282 -38.13 27.31 0.03
N ASP A 283 -38.87 26.20 -0.04
CA ASP A 283 -38.30 24.85 -0.13
C ASP A 283 -37.67 24.62 -1.51
N MET A 284 -38.30 25.14 -2.58
CA MET A 284 -37.71 25.09 -3.92
C MET A 284 -36.42 25.92 -4.02
N ALA A 285 -36.37 27.09 -3.38
CA ALA A 285 -35.15 27.91 -3.34
C ALA A 285 -34.04 27.26 -2.50
N PHE A 286 -34.38 26.59 -1.39
CA PHE A 286 -33.43 25.85 -0.57
C PHE A 286 -32.92 24.60 -1.29
N HIS A 287 -33.81 23.85 -1.93
CA HIS A 287 -33.48 22.71 -2.78
C HIS A 287 -32.50 23.10 -3.90
N GLU A 288 -32.66 24.28 -4.51
CA GLU A 288 -31.74 24.78 -5.52
C GLU A 288 -30.34 25.09 -4.93
N LYS A 289 -30.27 25.66 -3.72
CA LYS A 289 -29.00 25.84 -3.00
C LYS A 289 -28.29 24.52 -2.69
N ILE A 290 -29.05 23.46 -2.41
CA ILE A 290 -28.47 22.12 -2.21
C ILE A 290 -27.88 21.60 -3.52
N LYS A 291 -28.53 21.82 -4.67
CA LYS A 291 -27.96 21.48 -5.98
C LYS A 291 -26.70 22.30 -6.29
N GLU A 292 -26.69 23.58 -5.96
CA GLU A 292 -25.50 24.43 -6.11
C GLU A 292 -24.34 23.92 -5.25
N SER A 293 -24.62 23.51 -4.01
CA SER A 293 -23.65 22.89 -3.10
C SER A 293 -23.08 21.60 -3.70
N GLN A 294 -23.93 20.73 -4.26
CA GLN A 294 -23.51 19.51 -4.98
C GLN A 294 -22.59 19.84 -6.16
N ALA A 295 -22.97 20.83 -6.98
CA ALA A 295 -22.15 21.25 -8.12
C ALA A 295 -20.79 21.83 -7.66
N GLY A 296 -20.74 22.52 -6.52
CA GLY A 296 -19.50 22.98 -5.89
C GLY A 296 -18.59 21.83 -5.46
N LEU A 297 -19.15 20.84 -4.76
CA LEU A 297 -18.44 19.63 -4.36
C LEU A 297 -17.89 18.86 -5.56
N ASP A 298 -18.66 18.75 -6.65
CA ASP A 298 -18.23 18.08 -7.88
C ASP A 298 -17.06 18.80 -8.57
N ARG A 299 -17.06 20.14 -8.57
CA ARG A 299 -15.93 20.93 -9.08
C ARG A 299 -14.69 20.72 -8.21
N ALA A 300 -14.85 20.77 -6.88
CA ALA A 300 -13.76 20.51 -5.95
C ALA A 300 -13.19 19.09 -6.11
N ALA A 301 -14.04 18.10 -6.39
CA ALA A 301 -13.62 16.72 -6.59
C ALA A 301 -12.74 16.55 -7.83
N LYS A 302 -13.09 17.23 -8.93
CA LYS A 302 -12.28 17.24 -10.15
C LYS A 302 -10.92 17.87 -9.92
N VAL A 303 -10.87 19.05 -9.28
CA VAL A 303 -9.60 19.74 -8.96
C VAL A 303 -8.74 18.90 -8.02
N LEU A 304 -9.35 18.29 -7.00
CA LEU A 304 -8.64 17.40 -6.08
C LEU A 304 -8.08 16.16 -6.78
N GLU A 305 -8.82 15.61 -7.75
CA GLU A 305 -8.33 14.52 -8.58
C GLU A 305 -7.11 14.93 -9.41
N GLU A 306 -7.13 16.10 -10.03
CA GLU A 306 -5.97 16.65 -10.75
C GLU A 306 -4.75 16.81 -9.83
N HIS A 307 -4.94 17.34 -8.62
CA HIS A 307 -3.87 17.44 -7.62
C HIS A 307 -3.33 16.06 -7.21
N ALA A 308 -4.21 15.08 -6.98
CA ALA A 308 -3.82 13.72 -6.62
C ALA A 308 -3.07 13.02 -7.77
N GLN A 309 -3.48 13.23 -9.02
CA GLN A 309 -2.78 12.72 -10.19
C GLN A 309 -1.40 13.37 -10.35
N GLY A 310 -1.31 14.69 -10.19
CA GLY A 310 -0.05 15.43 -10.20
C GLY A 310 0.92 14.95 -9.11
N ALA A 311 0.43 14.77 -7.88
CA ALA A 311 1.23 14.24 -6.77
C ALA A 311 1.73 12.80 -7.05
N LYS A 312 0.89 11.93 -7.64
CA LYS A 312 1.31 10.58 -8.05
C LYS A 312 2.41 10.60 -9.11
N LEU A 313 2.35 11.52 -10.07
CA LEU A 313 3.41 11.69 -11.07
C LEU A 313 4.72 12.15 -10.42
N ARG A 314 4.65 13.13 -9.51
CA ARG A 314 5.82 13.59 -8.75
C ARG A 314 6.42 12.51 -7.86
N LEU A 315 5.58 11.65 -7.26
CA LEU A 315 6.05 10.49 -6.50
C LEU A 315 6.80 9.50 -7.40
N LYS A 316 6.28 9.19 -8.59
CA LYS A 316 6.98 8.32 -9.55
C LYS A 316 8.33 8.89 -9.96
N GLN A 317 8.39 10.18 -10.25
CA GLN A 317 9.66 10.86 -10.56
C GLN A 317 10.63 10.82 -9.37
N ALA A 318 10.13 11.04 -8.15
CA ALA A 318 10.96 10.95 -6.95
C ALA A 318 11.50 9.52 -6.74
N ASP A 319 10.68 8.49 -6.98
CA ASP A 319 11.09 7.08 -6.92
C ASP A 319 12.19 6.78 -7.96
N GLU A 320 12.07 7.27 -9.18
CA GLU A 320 13.08 7.11 -10.23
C GLU A 320 14.39 7.81 -9.85
N THR A 321 14.33 9.05 -9.36
CA THR A 321 15.53 9.78 -8.93
C THR A 321 16.21 9.14 -7.73
N GLN A 322 15.45 8.57 -6.78
CA GLN A 322 16.02 7.89 -5.62
C GLN A 322 16.74 6.61 -6.05
N LYS A 323 16.19 5.84 -7.00
CA LYS A 323 16.87 4.66 -7.55
C LYS A 323 18.20 5.01 -8.23
N VAL A 324 18.23 6.11 -9.00
CA VAL A 324 19.47 6.56 -9.64
C VAL A 324 20.50 6.96 -8.59
N ALA A 325 20.10 7.77 -7.60
CA ALA A 325 20.99 8.20 -6.51
C ALA A 325 21.49 7.01 -5.66
N GLU A 326 20.66 5.99 -5.46
CA GLU A 326 21.04 4.75 -4.77
C GLU A 326 22.13 3.98 -5.55
N VAL A 327 21.96 3.82 -6.87
CA VAL A 327 22.97 3.19 -7.72
C VAL A 327 24.28 3.98 -7.72
N GLU A 328 24.21 5.31 -7.81
CA GLU A 328 25.39 6.19 -7.74
C GLU A 328 26.11 6.10 -6.39
N LEU A 329 25.35 6.05 -5.29
CA LEU A 329 25.91 5.88 -3.94
C LEU A 329 26.61 4.53 -3.78
N VAL A 330 26.00 3.44 -4.27
CA VAL A 330 26.61 2.11 -4.25
C VAL A 330 27.91 2.11 -5.07
N ALA A 331 27.89 2.62 -6.30
CA ALA A 331 29.08 2.71 -7.14
C ALA A 331 30.19 3.57 -6.52
N ALA A 332 29.84 4.68 -5.86
CA ALA A 332 30.80 5.52 -5.15
C ALA A 332 31.44 4.78 -3.96
N ARG A 333 30.64 4.02 -3.19
CA ARG A 333 31.13 3.21 -2.06
C ARG A 333 32.07 2.10 -2.53
N GLU A 334 31.70 1.38 -3.59
CA GLU A 334 32.57 0.37 -4.21
C GLU A 334 33.90 0.96 -4.69
N ALA A 335 33.85 2.13 -5.34
CA ALA A 335 35.06 2.83 -5.78
C ALA A 335 35.95 3.23 -4.61
N LEU A 336 35.37 3.75 -3.52
CA LEU A 336 36.10 4.07 -2.29
C LEU A 336 36.75 2.83 -1.67
N GLN A 337 36.02 1.73 -1.55
CA GLN A 337 36.54 0.46 -1.02
C GLN A 337 37.70 -0.05 -1.87
N LYS A 338 37.61 0.05 -3.20
CA LYS A 338 38.70 -0.31 -4.11
C LYS A 338 39.94 0.57 -3.88
N ARG A 339 39.78 1.89 -3.71
CA ARG A 339 40.91 2.79 -3.39
C ARG A 339 41.57 2.45 -2.05
N ARG A 340 40.77 2.10 -1.05
CA ARG A 340 41.29 1.65 0.25
C ARG A 340 42.06 0.33 0.12
N ALA A 341 41.55 -0.63 -0.64
CA ALA A 341 42.26 -1.88 -0.93
C ALA A 341 43.60 -1.65 -1.66
N GLU A 342 43.62 -0.81 -2.71
CA GLU A 342 44.83 -0.40 -3.43
C GLU A 342 45.87 0.24 -2.48
N ALA A 343 45.41 1.06 -1.52
CA ALA A 343 46.27 1.68 -0.51
C ALA A 343 46.93 0.63 0.41
N PHE A 344 46.19 -0.42 0.81
CA PHE A 344 46.73 -1.54 1.59
C PHE A 344 47.74 -2.39 0.79
N GLU A 345 47.46 -2.68 -0.48
CA GLU A 345 48.41 -3.41 -1.36
C GLU A 345 49.73 -2.65 -1.54
N THR A 346 49.66 -1.32 -1.68
CA THR A 346 50.84 -0.46 -1.86
C THR A 346 51.78 -0.50 -0.66
N ILE A 347 51.25 -0.72 0.54
CA ILE A 347 52.04 -0.87 1.77
C ILE A 347 52.54 -2.30 1.91
N GLY A 348 51.69 -3.30 1.63
CA GLY A 348 52.07 -4.71 1.66
C GLY A 348 53.17 -5.07 0.64
N ALA A 349 53.25 -4.38 -0.49
CA ALA A 349 54.32 -4.54 -1.48
C ALA A 349 55.64 -3.82 -1.12
N LYS A 350 55.63 -2.95 -0.10
CA LYS A 350 56.80 -2.20 0.41
C LYS A 350 57.38 -2.78 1.70
N ALA A 351 56.66 -3.68 2.36
CA ALA A 351 57.13 -4.49 3.49
C ALA A 351 57.75 -5.80 2.96
#